data_AF-A0AAN9TXV9-F1
#
_entry.id   AF-A0AAN9TXV9-F1
#
_cell.length_a   1.000
_cell.length_b   1.000
_cell.length_c   1.000
_cell.angle_alpha   90.00
_cell.angle_beta   90.00
_cell.angle_gamma   90.00
#
_symmetry.space_group_name_H-M   'P 1'
#
loop_
_entity.id
_entity.type
_entity.pdbx_description
1 polymer ?
#
loop_
_entity_poly.entity_id
_entity_poly.type
_entity_poly.pdbx_seq_one_letter_code
_entity_poly.pdbx_strand_id
1 'polypeptide(L)'
;MADKGKKVATGGKDAPTNPRGIPFAPFVDKVEDYVTSRADVEPTLRNFQEMIAKYQWMESNMQRKSAGLQDKIPDIQKTLDTVRFLKTRTDESDPIETTFELNDTLYAKAEVPATEEVYIWLGANVMLAYPMDEAEALLAERLSKAKQSLEDCEEDLEFLREQITTMEVATARVYNWDVVQKRKDKEEEDGKDKAAAKAGG
;
A
#
# COMPACT_ATOMS: atom_id res chain seq x y z
N MET A 1 -31.66 -2.86 -35.99
CA MET A 1 -31.72 -2.32 -34.61
C MET A 1 -30.67 -3.08 -33.82
N ALA A 2 -29.46 -2.53 -33.75
CA ALA A 2 -28.31 -3.22 -33.17
C ALA A 2 -28.22 -2.88 -31.69
N ASP A 3 -28.44 -3.89 -30.86
CA ASP A 3 -28.13 -3.93 -29.44
C ASP A 3 -26.63 -3.69 -29.26
N LYS A 4 -26.23 -2.45 -28.97
CA LYS A 4 -24.86 -2.13 -28.57
C LYS A 4 -24.75 -2.40 -27.08
N GLY A 5 -24.22 -3.57 -26.76
CA GLY A 5 -23.93 -4.02 -25.40
C GLY A 5 -23.30 -2.92 -24.56
N LYS A 6 -23.98 -2.61 -23.46
CA LYS A 6 -23.54 -1.71 -22.39
C LYS A 6 -22.24 -2.28 -21.82
N LYS A 7 -21.11 -1.63 -22.06
CA LYS A 7 -19.85 -1.92 -21.34
C LYS A 7 -20.01 -1.40 -19.92
N VAL A 8 -20.68 -2.18 -19.08
CA VAL A 8 -20.53 -2.04 -17.63
C VAL A 8 -19.07 -2.41 -17.36
N ALA A 9 -18.28 -1.44 -16.90
CA ALA A 9 -16.94 -1.69 -16.40
C ALA A 9 -17.05 -2.42 -15.04
N THR A 10 -17.57 -3.64 -15.05
CA THR A 10 -17.18 -4.64 -14.07
C THR A 10 -15.70 -4.86 -14.32
N GLY A 11 -14.84 -4.66 -13.31
CA GLY A 11 -13.41 -4.97 -13.38
C GLY A 11 -13.23 -6.37 -13.96
N GLY A 12 -12.92 -6.44 -15.26
CA GLY A 12 -12.73 -7.69 -15.98
C GLY A 12 -11.42 -8.31 -15.55
N LYS A 13 -11.31 -9.63 -15.69
CA LYS A 13 -10.12 -10.45 -15.39
C LYS A 13 -8.82 -10.03 -16.12
N ASP A 14 -8.83 -8.94 -16.89
CA ASP A 14 -7.76 -8.47 -17.77
C ASP A 14 -7.39 -6.98 -17.53
N ALA A 15 -7.81 -6.38 -16.42
CA ALA A 15 -7.35 -5.03 -16.08
C ALA A 15 -5.83 -5.05 -15.84
N PRO A 16 -5.05 -4.13 -16.45
CA PRO A 16 -3.61 -4.08 -16.20
C PRO A 16 -3.39 -3.91 -14.69
N THR A 17 -2.35 -4.57 -14.19
CA THR A 17 -1.93 -4.50 -12.78
C THR A 17 -0.50 -3.99 -12.70
N ASN A 18 -0.14 -3.41 -11.57
CA ASN A 18 1.27 -3.15 -11.27
C ASN A 18 2.04 -4.50 -11.10
N PRO A 19 3.38 -4.49 -10.99
CA PRO A 19 4.19 -5.69 -10.80
C PRO A 19 3.84 -6.53 -9.57
N ARG A 20 3.08 -5.97 -8.61
CA ARG A 20 2.62 -6.63 -7.38
C ARG A 20 1.16 -7.10 -7.44
N GLY A 21 0.49 -6.93 -8.59
CA GLY A 21 -0.87 -7.40 -8.85
C GLY A 21 -1.97 -6.44 -8.41
N ILE A 22 -1.63 -5.19 -8.04
CA ILE A 22 -2.62 -4.15 -7.72
C ILE A 22 -3.24 -3.64 -9.03
N PRO A 23 -4.57 -3.68 -9.20
CA PRO A 23 -5.23 -3.22 -10.41
C PRO A 23 -5.06 -1.72 -10.65
N PHE A 24 -4.95 -1.32 -11.93
CA PHE A 24 -5.01 0.08 -12.31
C PHE A 24 -6.44 0.61 -12.27
N ALA A 25 -6.58 1.89 -11.89
CA ALA A 25 -7.81 2.62 -12.01
C ALA A 25 -8.19 2.81 -13.50
N PRO A 26 -9.44 2.57 -13.89
CA PRO A 26 -9.92 2.86 -15.23
C PRO A 26 -9.90 4.37 -15.47
N PHE A 27 -9.15 4.80 -16.49
CA PHE A 27 -9.10 6.20 -16.88
C PHE A 27 -10.40 6.62 -17.58
N VAL A 28 -11.18 7.52 -16.96
CA VAL A 28 -12.43 8.03 -17.51
C VAL A 28 -12.15 9.26 -18.38
N ASP A 29 -11.75 9.03 -19.64
CA ASP A 29 -11.37 10.11 -20.55
C ASP A 29 -12.59 10.93 -21.02
N LYS A 30 -13.64 10.24 -21.48
CA LYS A 30 -14.94 10.83 -21.80
C LYS A 30 -16.00 10.28 -20.85
N VAL A 31 -16.71 11.17 -20.17
CA VAL A 31 -17.77 10.79 -19.23
C VAL A 31 -18.92 10.11 -19.96
N GLU A 32 -19.16 10.48 -21.23
CA GLU A 32 -20.22 9.88 -22.05
C GLU A 32 -20.00 8.39 -22.34
N ASP A 33 -18.76 7.89 -22.24
CA ASP A 33 -18.45 6.47 -22.43
C ASP A 33 -18.90 5.61 -21.24
N TYR A 34 -19.14 6.23 -20.09
CA TYR A 34 -19.52 5.57 -18.83
C TYR A 34 -20.95 5.90 -18.41
N VAL A 35 -21.41 7.11 -18.73
CA VAL A 35 -22.73 7.61 -18.37
C VAL A 35 -23.42 8.12 -19.63
N THR A 36 -24.29 7.28 -20.18
CA THR A 36 -25.11 7.62 -21.36
C THR A 36 -26.45 8.26 -20.99
N SER A 37 -26.93 8.02 -19.77
CA SER A 37 -28.19 8.54 -19.27
C SER A 37 -28.09 8.88 -17.79
N ARG A 38 -29.01 9.70 -17.28
CA ARG A 38 -29.04 10.08 -15.85
C ARG A 38 -29.23 8.87 -14.93
N ALA A 39 -29.87 7.80 -15.41
CA ALA A 39 -30.02 6.55 -14.66
C ALA A 39 -28.69 5.82 -14.43
N ASP A 40 -27.66 6.12 -15.23
CA ASP A 40 -26.33 5.48 -15.15
C ASP A 40 -25.38 6.22 -14.19
N VAL A 41 -25.69 7.45 -13.78
CA VAL A 41 -24.85 8.28 -12.89
C VAL A 41 -24.68 7.61 -11.53
N GLU A 42 -25.78 7.34 -10.83
CA GLU A 42 -25.77 6.83 -9.46
C GLU A 42 -25.08 5.45 -9.34
N PRO A 43 -25.35 4.46 -10.23
CA PRO A 43 -24.61 3.20 -10.24
C PRO A 43 -23.11 3.39 -10.51
N THR A 44 -22.73 4.31 -11.40
CA THR A 44 -21.33 4.55 -11.74
C THR A 44 -20.58 5.19 -10.57
N LEU A 45 -21.18 6.18 -9.91
CA LEU A 45 -20.62 6.81 -8.71
C LEU A 45 -20.44 5.78 -7.58
N ARG A 46 -21.41 4.89 -7.38
CA ARG A 46 -21.29 3.80 -6.40
C ARG A 46 -20.13 2.87 -6.70
N ASN A 47 -19.97 2.45 -7.95
CA ASN A 47 -18.83 1.60 -8.35
C ASN A 47 -17.48 2.30 -8.12
N PHE A 48 -17.39 3.60 -8.39
CA PHE A 48 -16.16 4.38 -8.14
C PHE A 48 -15.86 4.50 -6.65
N GLN A 49 -16.87 4.75 -5.82
CA GLN A 49 -16.72 4.75 -4.35
C GLN A 49 -16.26 3.40 -3.82
N GLU A 50 -16.82 2.29 -4.33
CA GLU A 50 -16.37 0.94 -3.95
C GLU A 50 -14.91 0.67 -4.33
N MET A 51 -14.46 1.18 -5.48
CA MET A 51 -13.06 1.05 -5.89
C MET A 51 -12.12 1.92 -5.06
N ILE A 52 -12.50 3.17 -4.77
CA ILE A 52 -11.73 4.05 -3.88
C ILE A 52 -11.57 3.38 -2.51
N ALA A 53 -12.65 2.82 -1.96
CA ALA A 53 -12.60 2.10 -0.69
C ALA A 53 -11.63 0.90 -0.72
N LYS A 54 -11.57 0.16 -1.85
CA LYS A 54 -10.59 -0.92 -2.03
C LYS A 54 -9.16 -0.40 -2.06
N TYR A 55 -8.89 0.68 -2.78
CA TYR A 55 -7.56 1.29 -2.83
C TYR A 55 -7.12 1.81 -1.45
N GLN A 56 -7.99 2.52 -0.73
CA GLN A 56 -7.73 3.01 0.63
C GLN A 56 -7.45 1.86 1.61
N TRP A 57 -8.19 0.75 1.50
CA TRP A 57 -7.93 -0.43 2.33
C TRP A 57 -6.55 -1.04 2.04
N MET A 58 -6.17 -1.15 0.76
CA MET A 58 -4.84 -1.62 0.37
C MET A 58 -3.75 -0.66 0.85
N GLU A 59 -3.96 0.66 0.73
CA GLU A 59 -3.02 1.69 1.18
C GLU A 59 -2.80 1.58 2.70
N SER A 60 -3.87 1.50 3.49
CA SER A 60 -3.77 1.36 4.95
C SER A 60 -3.02 0.08 5.36
N ASN A 61 -3.20 -1.01 4.62
CA ASN A 61 -2.46 -2.25 4.87
C ASN A 61 -0.97 -2.11 4.54
N MET A 62 -0.64 -1.51 3.39
CA MET A 62 0.76 -1.29 3.00
C MET A 62 1.45 -0.30 3.93
N GLN A 63 0.74 0.73 4.41
CA GLN A 63 1.27 1.70 5.37
C GLN A 63 1.61 1.03 6.70
N ARG A 64 0.74 0.15 7.21
CA ARG A 64 1.04 -0.64 8.43
C ARG A 64 2.22 -1.58 8.25
N LYS A 65 2.33 -2.22 7.08
CA LYS A 65 3.46 -3.11 6.77
C LYS A 65 4.77 -2.32 6.67
N SER A 66 4.77 -1.18 5.98
CA SER A 66 5.92 -0.28 5.84
C SER A 66 6.39 0.22 7.20
N ALA A 67 5.49 0.72 8.05
CA ALA A 67 5.85 1.17 9.40
C ALA A 67 6.51 0.04 10.23
N GLY A 68 5.92 -1.15 10.20
CA GLY A 68 6.49 -2.31 10.89
C GLY A 68 7.86 -2.77 10.34
N LEU A 69 8.17 -2.49 9.06
CA LEU A 69 9.49 -2.74 8.48
C LEU A 69 10.49 -1.64 8.88
N GLN A 70 10.07 -0.38 8.87
CA GLN A 70 10.89 0.76 9.30
C GLN A 70 11.33 0.62 10.77
N ASP A 71 10.46 0.09 11.63
CA ASP A 71 10.81 -0.19 13.03
C ASP A 71 11.81 -1.35 13.17
N LYS A 72 11.66 -2.41 12.37
CA LYS A 72 12.47 -3.65 12.50
C LYS A 72 13.83 -3.60 11.83
N ILE A 73 13.95 -2.87 10.72
CA ILE A 73 15.21 -2.80 9.94
C ILE A 73 16.39 -2.32 10.81
N PRO A 74 16.26 -1.27 11.65
CA PRO A 74 17.32 -0.85 12.56
C PRO A 74 17.74 -1.94 13.54
N ASP A 75 16.80 -2.72 14.06
CA ASP A 75 17.12 -3.79 15.02
C ASP A 75 17.86 -4.95 14.35
N ILE A 76 17.45 -5.34 13.13
CA ILE A 76 18.17 -6.34 12.32
C ILE A 76 19.58 -5.84 12.00
N GLN A 77 19.73 -4.56 11.63
CA GLN A 77 21.02 -3.94 11.35
C GLN A 77 21.93 -3.95 12.58
N LYS A 78 21.46 -3.50 13.74
CA LYS A 78 22.22 -3.53 15.00
C LYS A 78 22.66 -4.95 15.39
N THR A 79 21.77 -5.93 15.18
CA THR A 79 22.09 -7.34 15.45
C THR A 79 23.20 -7.84 14.52
N LEU A 80 23.11 -7.54 13.21
CA LEU A 80 24.15 -7.86 12.24
C LEU A 80 25.48 -7.20 12.58
N ASP A 81 25.46 -5.92 12.97
CA ASP A 81 26.66 -5.18 13.34
C ASP A 81 27.31 -5.76 14.61
N THR A 82 26.49 -6.25 15.55
CA THR A 82 26.98 -6.95 16.75
C THR A 82 27.63 -8.28 16.39
N VAL A 83 27.04 -9.09 15.50
CA VAL A 83 27.64 -10.34 15.02
C VAL A 83 28.95 -10.07 14.30
N ARG A 84 29.00 -9.05 13.44
CA ARG A 84 30.24 -8.62 12.78
C ARG A 84 31.30 -8.18 13.77
N PHE A 85 30.91 -7.42 14.81
CA PHE A 85 31.83 -7.01 15.87
C PHE A 85 32.39 -8.21 16.63
N LEU A 86 31.53 -9.15 17.06
CA LEU A 86 31.95 -10.38 17.73
C LEU A 86 32.93 -11.19 16.87
N LYS A 87 32.70 -11.25 15.56
CA LYS A 87 33.56 -11.96 14.59
C LYS A 87 34.95 -11.33 14.44
N THR A 88 35.11 -10.04 14.72
CA THR A 88 36.44 -9.40 14.72
C THR A 88 37.27 -9.73 15.96
N ARG A 89 36.66 -10.32 16.99
CA ARG A 89 37.36 -10.65 18.23
C ARG A 89 38.00 -12.03 18.12
N THR A 90 39.23 -12.13 18.58
CA THR A 90 40.03 -13.36 18.60
C THR A 90 40.37 -13.74 20.04
N ASP A 91 40.95 -14.92 20.26
CA ASP A 91 41.39 -15.35 21.59
C ASP A 91 42.47 -14.45 22.23
N GLU A 92 43.11 -13.61 21.41
CA GLU A 92 44.09 -12.60 21.86
C GLU A 92 43.43 -11.27 22.28
N SER A 93 42.13 -11.13 22.07
CA SER A 93 41.36 -9.93 22.39
C SER A 93 40.90 -9.93 23.85
N ASP A 94 41.00 -8.79 24.54
CA ASP A 94 40.47 -8.65 25.90
C ASP A 94 38.95 -8.96 25.94
N PRO A 95 38.41 -9.66 26.96
CA PRO A 95 36.97 -9.92 27.06
C PRO A 95 36.12 -8.66 26.97
N ILE A 96 34.93 -8.77 26.38
CA ILE A 96 33.97 -7.64 26.35
C ILE A 96 33.36 -7.52 27.74
N GLU A 97 33.69 -6.46 28.48
CA GLU A 97 32.91 -6.08 29.66
C GLU A 97 31.57 -5.48 29.22
N THR A 98 30.48 -6.13 29.63
CA THR A 98 29.13 -5.65 29.36
C THR A 98 28.24 -5.80 30.59
N THR A 99 27.10 -5.12 30.55
CA THR A 99 26.07 -5.21 31.60
C THR A 99 24.88 -5.94 31.00
N PHE A 100 24.72 -7.21 31.39
CA PHE A 100 23.67 -8.10 30.89
C PHE A 100 22.37 -7.91 31.68
N GLU A 101 21.27 -7.77 30.96
CA GLU A 101 19.92 -7.63 31.54
C GLU A 101 19.38 -9.01 31.96
N LEU A 102 19.12 -9.18 33.26
CA LEU A 102 18.50 -10.39 33.81
C LEU A 102 16.98 -10.22 33.95
N ASN A 103 16.53 -8.98 34.16
CA ASN A 103 15.13 -8.53 34.24
C ASN A 103 15.11 -7.02 33.96
N ASP A 104 13.96 -6.43 33.65
CA ASP A 104 13.75 -5.02 33.26
C ASP A 104 14.48 -3.99 34.15
N THR A 105 14.70 -4.33 35.44
CA THR A 105 15.37 -3.48 36.43
C THR A 105 16.59 -4.13 37.09
N LEU A 106 16.99 -5.32 36.66
CA LEU A 106 18.10 -6.08 37.23
C LEU A 106 19.14 -6.39 36.16
N TYR A 107 20.35 -5.88 36.38
CA TYR A 107 21.47 -6.08 35.48
C TYR A 107 22.66 -6.67 36.23
N ALA A 108 23.45 -7.49 35.53
CA ALA A 108 24.68 -8.07 36.04
C ALA A 108 25.86 -7.69 35.13
N LYS A 109 27.01 -7.39 35.74
CA LYS A 109 28.25 -7.26 34.97
C LYS A 109 28.70 -8.63 34.48
N ALA A 110 29.08 -8.72 33.22
CA ALA A 110 29.54 -9.93 32.58
C ALA A 110 30.74 -9.63 31.68
N GLU A 111 31.65 -10.60 31.59
CA GLU A 111 32.75 -10.60 30.62
C GLU A 111 32.44 -11.63 29.54
N VAL A 112 32.41 -11.21 28.28
CA VAL A 112 32.16 -12.10 27.13
C VAL A 112 33.50 -12.40 26.46
N PRO A 113 33.99 -13.66 26.50
CA PRO A 113 35.21 -14.05 25.79
C PRO A 113 34.98 -14.10 24.28
N ALA A 114 36.04 -14.37 23.51
CA ALA A 114 35.91 -14.72 22.11
C ALA A 114 34.95 -15.92 21.97
N THR A 115 34.07 -15.85 20.98
CA THR A 115 33.06 -16.89 20.71
C THR A 115 33.23 -17.37 19.27
N GLU A 116 32.63 -18.50 18.91
CA GLU A 116 32.63 -18.99 17.52
C GLU A 116 31.21 -19.09 16.96
N GLU A 117 30.20 -19.10 17.84
CA GLU A 117 28.79 -19.25 17.51
C GLU A 117 27.92 -18.25 18.29
N VAL A 118 26.75 -17.94 17.72
CA VAL A 118 25.72 -17.09 18.33
C VAL A 118 24.36 -17.78 18.28
N TYR A 119 23.52 -17.51 19.26
CA TYR A 119 22.17 -18.07 19.35
C TYR A 119 21.16 -17.06 18.78
N ILE A 120 20.45 -17.45 17.72
CA ILE A 120 19.47 -16.58 17.05
C ILE A 120 18.06 -17.13 17.28
N TRP A 121 17.16 -16.25 17.74
CA TRP A 121 15.74 -16.54 17.88
C TRP A 121 15.05 -16.49 16.52
N LEU A 122 14.49 -17.61 16.06
CA LEU A 122 13.82 -17.71 14.75
C LEU A 122 12.30 -17.50 14.84
N GLY A 123 11.75 -17.43 16.05
CA GLY A 123 10.31 -17.40 16.30
C GLY A 123 9.75 -18.77 16.64
N ALA A 124 8.44 -18.84 16.90
CA ALA A 124 7.72 -20.08 17.24
C ALA A 124 8.38 -20.92 18.37
N ASN A 125 8.97 -20.25 19.37
CA ASN A 125 9.71 -20.87 20.48
C ASN A 125 10.96 -21.66 20.05
N VAL A 126 11.56 -21.30 18.91
CA VAL A 126 12.77 -21.94 18.37
C VAL A 126 13.94 -20.96 18.38
N MET A 127 15.04 -21.40 18.97
CA MET A 127 16.36 -20.75 18.96
C MET A 127 17.40 -21.76 18.48
N LEU A 128 18.28 -21.36 17.58
CA LEU A 128 19.35 -22.21 17.05
C LEU A 128 20.70 -21.51 17.19
N ALA A 129 21.74 -22.31 17.44
CA ALA A 129 23.12 -21.86 17.38
C ALA A 129 23.57 -21.80 15.91
N TYR A 130 24.23 -20.71 15.53
CA TYR A 130 24.83 -20.51 14.22
C TYR A 130 26.29 -20.12 14.39
N PRO A 131 27.22 -20.74 13.64
CA PRO A 131 28.57 -20.20 13.49
C PRO A 131 28.53 -18.74 13.02
N MET A 132 29.51 -17.93 13.42
CA MET A 132 29.50 -16.49 13.12
C MET A 132 29.33 -16.16 11.64
N ASP A 133 29.95 -16.95 10.74
CA ASP A 133 29.83 -16.76 9.30
C ASP A 133 28.40 -17.01 8.77
N GLU A 134 27.75 -18.07 9.26
CA GLU A 134 26.37 -18.38 8.90
C GLU A 134 25.39 -17.36 9.49
N ALA A 135 25.63 -16.93 10.73
CA ALA A 135 24.85 -15.89 11.38
C ALA A 135 24.92 -14.56 10.63
N GLU A 136 26.12 -14.15 10.20
CA GLU A 136 26.32 -12.95 9.38
C GLU A 136 25.56 -13.07 8.06
N ALA A 137 25.72 -14.18 7.34
CA ALA A 137 25.05 -14.41 6.06
C ALA A 137 23.51 -14.39 6.21
N LEU A 138 22.98 -15.07 7.23
CA LEU A 138 21.54 -15.14 7.53
C LEU A 138 20.97 -13.74 7.83
N LEU A 139 21.64 -12.98 8.69
CA LEU A 139 21.18 -11.63 9.07
C LEU A 139 21.32 -10.64 7.92
N ALA A 140 22.38 -10.74 7.11
CA ALA A 140 22.57 -9.91 5.92
C ALA A 140 21.49 -10.19 4.86
N GLU A 141 21.16 -11.46 4.61
CA GLU A 141 20.08 -11.84 3.70
C GLU A 141 18.72 -11.34 4.21
N ARG A 142 18.43 -11.52 5.51
CA ARG A 142 17.19 -11.01 6.13
C ARG A 142 17.07 -9.50 6.03
N LEU A 143 18.17 -8.77 6.27
CA LEU A 143 18.23 -7.32 6.16
C LEU A 143 17.98 -6.87 4.71
N SER A 144 18.62 -7.53 3.73
CA SER A 144 18.41 -7.24 2.31
C SER A 144 16.94 -7.45 1.90
N LYS A 145 16.33 -8.58 2.28
CA LYS A 145 14.91 -8.85 2.02
C LYS A 145 13.98 -7.85 2.71
N ALA A 146 14.29 -7.45 3.94
CA ALA A 146 13.49 -6.46 4.66
C ALA A 146 13.56 -5.08 3.99
N LYS A 147 14.74 -4.66 3.53
CA LYS A 147 14.94 -3.42 2.76
C LYS A 147 14.21 -3.45 1.42
N GLN A 148 14.34 -4.53 0.66
CA GLN A 148 13.59 -4.70 -0.60
C GLN A 148 12.08 -4.65 -0.36
N SER A 149 11.59 -5.37 0.66
CA SER A 149 10.16 -5.33 0.98
C SER A 149 9.69 -3.96 1.46
N LEU A 150 10.56 -3.10 2.00
CA LEU A 150 10.21 -1.73 2.35
C LEU A 150 10.09 -0.87 1.08
N GLU A 151 11.07 -0.96 0.19
CA GLU A 151 11.08 -0.29 -1.11
C GLU A 151 9.84 -0.66 -1.93
N ASP A 152 9.55 -1.96 -2.08
CA ASP A 152 8.36 -2.44 -2.77
C ASP A 152 7.07 -1.86 -2.17
N CYS A 153 7.00 -1.74 -0.83
CA CYS A 153 5.86 -1.15 -0.14
C CYS A 153 5.75 0.36 -0.38
N GLU A 154 6.86 1.08 -0.46
CA GLU A 154 6.89 2.52 -0.75
C GLU A 154 6.45 2.80 -2.18
N GLU A 155 6.90 2.00 -3.16
CA GLU A 155 6.44 2.07 -4.55
C GLU A 155 4.93 1.78 -4.66
N ASP A 156 4.45 0.72 -4.00
CA ASP A 156 3.03 0.37 -4.00
C ASP A 156 2.16 1.45 -3.32
N LEU A 157 2.66 2.09 -2.25
CA LEU A 157 1.97 3.19 -1.60
C LEU A 157 1.81 4.38 -2.54
N GLU A 158 2.85 4.74 -3.28
CA GLU A 158 2.77 5.83 -4.25
C GLU A 158 1.81 5.48 -5.38
N PHE A 159 1.90 4.26 -5.92
CA PHE A 159 0.96 3.76 -6.91
C PHE A 159 -0.50 3.86 -6.45
N LEU A 160 -0.79 3.45 -5.20
CA LEU A 160 -2.14 3.49 -4.63
C LEU A 160 -2.65 4.93 -4.49
N ARG A 161 -1.81 5.89 -4.11
CA ARG A 161 -2.18 7.31 -4.05
C ARG A 161 -2.54 7.86 -5.43
N GLU A 162 -1.77 7.51 -6.45
CA GLU A 162 -2.07 7.86 -7.83
C GLU A 162 -3.41 7.27 -8.30
N GLN A 163 -3.70 6.01 -7.94
CA GLN A 163 -4.96 5.36 -8.28
C GLN A 163 -6.15 6.02 -7.59
N ILE A 164 -6.03 6.35 -6.29
CA ILE A 164 -7.07 7.07 -5.54
C ILE A 164 -7.33 8.42 -6.21
N THR A 165 -6.28 9.20 -6.48
CA THR A 165 -6.38 10.52 -7.13
C THR A 165 -7.07 10.41 -8.50
N THR A 166 -6.70 9.41 -9.30
CA THR A 166 -7.31 9.17 -10.62
C THR A 166 -8.81 8.89 -10.50
N MET A 167 -9.21 8.09 -9.50
CA MET A 167 -10.61 7.77 -9.24
C MET A 167 -11.41 8.95 -8.69
N GLU A 168 -10.79 9.79 -7.87
CA GLU A 168 -11.42 11.03 -7.36
C GLU A 168 -11.69 12.01 -8.50
N VAL A 169 -10.73 12.19 -9.42
CA VAL A 169 -10.92 13.00 -10.62
C VAL A 169 -12.03 12.43 -11.51
N ALA A 170 -12.05 11.10 -11.72
CA ALA A 170 -13.12 10.44 -12.47
C ALA A 170 -14.50 10.67 -11.83
N THR A 171 -14.58 10.58 -10.50
CA THR A 171 -15.80 10.86 -9.73
C THR A 171 -16.26 12.30 -9.92
N ALA A 172 -15.34 13.27 -9.82
CA ALA A 172 -15.64 14.68 -10.06
C ALA A 172 -16.12 14.95 -11.49
N ARG A 173 -15.55 14.28 -12.49
CA ARG A 173 -16.00 14.39 -13.90
C ARG A 173 -17.46 13.92 -14.06
N VAL A 174 -17.84 12.81 -13.44
CA VAL A 174 -19.23 12.31 -13.47
C VAL A 174 -20.19 13.27 -12.76
N TYR A 175 -19.81 13.80 -11.59
CA TYR A 175 -20.62 14.81 -10.89
C TYR A 175 -20.81 16.08 -11.73
N ASN A 176 -19.73 16.59 -12.35
CA ASN A 176 -19.81 17.77 -13.19
C ASN A 176 -20.73 17.55 -14.40
N TRP A 177 -20.67 16.38 -15.02
CA TRP A 177 -21.57 16.01 -16.11
C TRP A 177 -23.03 15.98 -15.66
N ASP A 178 -23.35 15.35 -14.52
CA ASP A 178 -24.72 15.29 -13.99
C ASP A 178 -25.28 16.68 -13.68
N VAL A 179 -24.46 17.59 -13.13
CA VAL A 179 -24.85 18.99 -12.90
C VAL A 179 -25.15 19.71 -14.21
N VAL A 180 -24.32 19.53 -15.25
CA VAL A 180 -24.55 20.14 -16.57
C VAL A 180 -25.84 19.62 -17.20
N GLN A 181 -26.12 18.32 -17.13
CA GLN A 181 -27.37 17.76 -17.64
C GLN A 181 -28.59 18.31 -16.88
N LYS A 182 -28.53 18.37 -15.54
CA LYS A 182 -29.60 18.96 -14.71
C LYS A 182 -29.89 20.43 -15.04
N ARG A 183 -28.87 21.21 -15.42
CA ARG A 183 -29.07 22.62 -15.84
C ARG A 183 -29.74 22.71 -17.20
N LYS A 184 -29.33 21.87 -18.16
CA LYS A 184 -29.96 21.79 -19.48
C LYS A 184 -31.44 21.39 -19.39
N ASP A 185 -31.75 20.35 -18.59
CA ASP A 185 -33.13 19.89 -18.40
C ASP A 185 -34.03 21.02 -17.86
N LYS A 186 -33.55 21.79 -16.87
CA LYS A 186 -34.28 22.94 -16.30
C LYS A 186 -34.47 24.07 -17.29
N GLU A 187 -33.44 24.40 -18.07
CA GLU A 187 -33.54 25.44 -19.10
C GLU A 187 -34.53 25.06 -20.22
N GLU A 188 -34.62 23.77 -20.56
CA GLU A 188 -35.61 23.25 -21.50
C GLU A 188 -37.04 23.27 -20.94
N GLU A 189 -37.23 22.96 -19.66
CA GLU A 189 -38.52 23.08 -18.97
C GLU A 189 -38.99 24.55 -18.91
N ASP A 190 -38.13 25.46 -18.44
CA ASP A 190 -38.43 26.90 -18.37
C ASP A 190 -38.73 27.51 -19.76
N GLY A 191 -38.08 27.01 -20.81
CA GLY A 191 -38.32 27.40 -22.20
C GLY A 191 -39.68 26.94 -22.73
N LYS A 192 -40.09 25.70 -22.40
CA LYS A 192 -41.40 25.14 -22.77
C LYS A 192 -42.54 25.86 -22.04
N ASP A 193 -42.37 26.18 -20.77
CA ASP A 193 -43.38 26.90 -19.98
C ASP A 193 -43.62 28.33 -20.52
N LYS A 194 -42.54 29.02 -20.90
CA LYS A 194 -42.65 30.35 -21.55
C LYS A 194 -43.28 30.29 -22.93
N ALA A 195 -43.02 29.23 -23.71
CA ALA A 195 -43.64 29.04 -25.02
C ALA A 195 -45.14 28.70 -24.92
N ALA A 196 -45.52 27.85 -23.95
CA ALA A 196 -46.92 27.53 -23.66
C ALA A 196 -47.71 28.75 -23.19
N ALA A 197 -47.11 29.58 -22.33
CA ALA A 197 -47.72 30.83 -21.86
C ALA A 197 -47.94 31.86 -23.00
N LYS A 198 -47.14 31.82 -24.06
CA LYS A 198 -47.25 32.74 -25.22
C LYS A 198 -48.19 32.24 -26.33
N ALA A 199 -48.52 30.95 -26.35
CA ALA A 199 -49.43 30.35 -27.32
C ALA A 199 -50.89 30.26 -26.82
N GLY A 200 -51.13 30.45 -25.52
CA GLY A 200 -52.44 30.38 -24.89
C GLY A 200 -53.11 31.73 -24.58
N GLY A 201 -52.55 32.85 -25.04
CA GLY A 201 -53.13 34.20 -24.91
C GLY A 201 -53.31 34.86 -26.27
#